data_AF-A0A955EYW1-F1
#
_entry.id   AF-A0A955EYW1-F1
#
_cell.length_a   1.000
_cell.length_b   1.000
_cell.length_c   1.000
_cell.angle_alpha   90.00
_cell.angle_beta   90.00
_cell.angle_gamma   90.00
#
_symmetry.space_group_name_H-M   'P 1'
#
loop_
_entity.id
_entity.type
_entity.pdbx_description
1 polymer ?
#
loop_
_entity_poly.entity_id
_entity_poly.type
_entity_poly.pdbx_seq_one_letter_code
_entity_poly.pdbx_strand_id
1 'polypeptide(L)'
;MTTRADKRRAFFDFGDRIRVLPVVHGSADFALAVREELLANHYDCLAVPLPASFEPAVMDAVALLPQVSMVVQTMDDEGQTASHVPIDPCQPVIRGLRMAQAERKAIAFIDLEHREVEGAEGYYPDAFALKGLAPDKFAAAVLSVSEPPAAESLRDRRCRHMAFQLGKLSLDFERILFLPSIADWPFIRDAFVRRLPYPEEVPYFAPIHCWPVAKEGLFFYLAELPFITALYEKVRFGIEDERSMSVDGVKELVLESRDRLVRRKASARRRISIKTMGIYLQYVRNLTLLSRRLRPELVTLLEAAKQVCGDDFAITMLEVAREYPFGTDDPDTPRARASIDSAELPELGTVEITSRLPGAELEWRSIDLRREPDEPERKRWKQVWNPHEQCSYPPEDRRIESFNLHVREQAKSLISNDLARSEKFTSSLKDGLDIRETLRNWHTKDLYVREVPPARGSLEIVVFLFDVPAEANMY
;
A
#
# COMPACT_ATOMS: atom_id res chain seq x y z
N MET A 1 -27.20 -17.57 49.09
CA MET A 1 -27.67 -16.77 47.95
C MET A 1 -26.85 -15.49 47.89
N THR A 2 -25.70 -15.57 47.26
CA THR A 2 -24.82 -14.41 47.01
C THR A 2 -24.88 -14.14 45.51
N THR A 3 -25.26 -12.91 45.21
CA THR A 3 -25.53 -12.31 43.91
C THR A 3 -24.42 -12.61 42.90
N ARG A 4 -24.78 -13.36 41.84
CA ARG A 4 -24.05 -13.39 40.57
C ARG A 4 -23.95 -11.94 40.09
N ALA A 5 -22.80 -11.32 40.31
CA ALA A 5 -22.44 -10.10 39.60
C ALA A 5 -22.45 -10.47 38.11
N ASP A 6 -23.33 -9.80 37.37
CA ASP A 6 -23.48 -9.91 35.94
C ASP A 6 -22.17 -9.39 35.30
N LYS A 7 -21.16 -10.28 35.21
CA LYS A 7 -19.96 -10.04 34.41
C LYS A 7 -20.46 -9.85 32.99
N ARG A 8 -20.62 -8.61 32.55
CA ARG A 8 -20.74 -8.28 31.13
C ARG A 8 -19.58 -8.99 30.44
N ARG A 9 -19.89 -10.08 29.71
CA ARG A 9 -18.91 -10.82 28.93
C ARG A 9 -18.19 -9.84 28.03
N ALA A 10 -16.87 -9.86 27.99
CA ALA A 10 -16.16 -8.97 27.10
C ALA A 10 -16.57 -9.32 25.66
N PHE A 11 -16.53 -8.33 24.76
CA PHE A 11 -17.02 -8.46 23.38
C PHE A 11 -16.45 -9.69 22.64
N PHE A 12 -15.23 -10.07 23.02
CA PHE A 12 -14.40 -11.13 22.46
C PHE A 12 -14.37 -12.45 23.25
N ASP A 13 -15.13 -12.58 24.34
CA ASP A 13 -15.16 -13.81 25.14
C ASP A 13 -16.14 -14.82 24.56
N PHE A 14 -15.65 -16.01 24.23
CA PHE A 14 -16.45 -17.17 23.83
C PHE A 14 -16.65 -18.06 25.07
N GLY A 15 -17.73 -17.80 25.80
CA GLY A 15 -17.95 -18.46 27.09
C GLY A 15 -16.99 -17.93 28.16
N ASP A 16 -16.48 -18.82 29.00
CA ASP A 16 -15.71 -18.43 30.20
C ASP A 16 -14.20 -18.71 30.09
N ARG A 17 -13.78 -19.52 29.10
CA ARG A 17 -12.38 -20.02 28.94
C ARG A 17 -11.69 -19.59 27.64
N ILE A 18 -12.46 -19.11 26.66
CA ILE A 18 -11.94 -18.79 25.33
C ILE A 18 -12.04 -17.30 25.12
N ARG A 19 -10.93 -16.67 24.76
CA ARG A 19 -10.87 -15.30 24.28
C ARG A 19 -10.46 -15.31 22.82
N VAL A 20 -11.11 -14.46 22.03
CA VAL A 20 -10.87 -14.35 20.59
C VAL A 20 -10.24 -13.02 20.29
N LEU A 21 -9.18 -13.00 19.50
CA LEU A 21 -8.66 -11.77 18.89
C LEU A 21 -8.81 -11.91 17.38
N PRO A 22 -9.88 -11.35 16.79
CA PRO A 22 -10.05 -11.37 15.34
C PRO A 22 -8.97 -10.52 14.68
N VAL A 23 -8.34 -11.06 13.64
CA VAL A 23 -7.21 -10.42 12.94
C VAL A 23 -7.49 -10.26 11.46
N VAL A 24 -6.97 -9.18 10.87
CA VAL A 24 -6.76 -9.11 9.41
C VAL A 24 -5.44 -9.83 9.14
N HIS A 25 -5.48 -10.93 8.41
CA HIS A 25 -4.27 -11.65 8.02
C HIS A 25 -3.35 -10.78 7.15
N GLY A 26 -2.06 -11.03 7.20
CA GLY A 26 -1.07 -10.24 6.44
C GLY A 26 -0.91 -8.79 6.92
N SER A 27 -1.35 -8.46 8.14
CA SER A 27 -1.19 -7.10 8.68
C SER A 27 -0.17 -7.05 9.81
N ALA A 28 0.90 -6.26 9.62
CA ALA A 28 1.88 -6.02 10.67
C ALA A 28 1.27 -5.37 11.92
N ASP A 29 0.31 -4.46 11.75
CA ASP A 29 -0.36 -3.80 12.88
C ASP A 29 -1.19 -4.80 13.71
N PHE A 30 -1.86 -5.77 13.07
CA PHE A 30 -2.50 -6.87 13.81
C PHE A 30 -1.49 -7.84 14.42
N ALA A 31 -0.33 -8.07 13.79
CA ALA A 31 0.72 -8.88 14.40
C ALA A 31 1.25 -8.22 15.67
N LEU A 32 1.35 -6.89 15.71
CA LEU A 32 1.65 -6.16 16.95
C LEU A 32 0.53 -6.31 17.98
N ALA A 33 -0.74 -6.20 17.58
CA ALA A 33 -1.87 -6.37 18.48
C ALA A 33 -1.89 -7.77 19.12
N VAL A 34 -1.59 -8.82 18.35
CA VAL A 34 -1.43 -10.20 18.86
C VAL A 34 -0.32 -10.28 19.89
N ARG A 35 0.84 -9.67 19.62
CA ARG A 35 1.95 -9.63 20.58
C ARG A 35 1.53 -8.93 21.87
N GLU A 36 0.88 -7.77 21.77
CA GLU A 36 0.42 -7.03 22.95
C GLU A 36 -0.59 -7.83 23.77
N GLU A 37 -1.52 -8.53 23.11
CA GLU A 37 -2.52 -9.39 23.76
C GLU A 37 -1.86 -10.56 24.51
N LEU A 38 -0.90 -11.24 23.87
CA LEU A 38 -0.15 -12.35 24.46
C LEU A 38 0.76 -11.91 25.63
N LEU A 39 1.30 -10.69 25.60
CA LEU A 39 2.11 -10.14 26.69
C LEU A 39 1.27 -9.61 27.86
N ALA A 40 0.08 -9.08 27.56
CA ALA A 40 -0.80 -8.49 28.57
C ALA A 40 -1.60 -9.53 29.36
N ASN A 41 -1.87 -10.70 28.76
CA ASN A 41 -2.72 -11.73 29.33
C ASN A 41 -2.05 -13.10 29.32
N HIS A 42 -2.38 -13.94 30.31
CA HIS A 42 -1.89 -15.30 30.37
C HIS A 42 -2.84 -16.27 29.66
N TYR A 43 -2.30 -16.99 28.67
CA TYR A 43 -2.96 -18.07 27.95
C TYR A 43 -2.16 -19.37 28.10
N ASP A 44 -2.85 -20.49 28.28
CA ASP A 44 -2.27 -21.83 28.34
C ASP A 44 -2.33 -22.57 26.99
N CYS A 45 -3.22 -22.14 26.09
CA CYS A 45 -3.33 -22.64 24.71
C CYS A 45 -3.54 -21.50 23.69
N LEU A 46 -2.85 -21.59 22.56
CA LEU A 46 -3.10 -20.78 21.37
C LEU A 46 -3.78 -21.63 20.29
N ALA A 47 -4.99 -21.27 19.90
CA ALA A 47 -5.70 -21.85 18.78
C ALA A 47 -5.52 -21.00 17.51
N VAL A 48 -5.29 -21.65 16.37
CA VAL A 48 -5.08 -20.98 15.06
C VAL A 48 -5.99 -21.56 13.97
N PRO A 49 -6.41 -20.75 12.99
CA PRO A 49 -7.32 -21.15 11.91
C PRO A 49 -6.54 -21.86 10.78
N LEU A 50 -5.84 -22.93 11.13
CA LEU A 50 -5.12 -23.79 10.19
C LEU A 50 -5.46 -25.27 10.48
N PRO A 51 -5.49 -26.15 9.46
CA PRO A 51 -5.72 -27.57 9.67
C PRO A 51 -4.54 -28.26 10.38
N ALA A 52 -4.84 -29.28 11.18
CA ALA A 52 -3.82 -30.00 11.96
C ALA A 52 -2.74 -30.68 11.11
N SER A 53 -3.02 -31.01 9.85
CA SER A 53 -2.03 -31.57 8.92
C SER A 53 -0.83 -30.64 8.70
N PHE A 54 -1.04 -29.32 8.75
CA PHE A 54 0.00 -28.31 8.53
C PHE A 54 0.89 -28.10 9.76
N GLU A 55 0.49 -28.57 10.94
CA GLU A 55 1.18 -28.28 12.20
C GLU A 55 2.70 -28.58 12.14
N PRO A 56 3.16 -29.78 11.72
CA PRO A 56 4.59 -30.08 11.73
C PRO A 56 5.39 -29.13 10.84
N ALA A 57 4.97 -28.97 9.58
CA ALA A 57 5.67 -28.16 8.59
C ALA A 57 5.64 -26.67 8.92
N VAL A 58 4.52 -26.16 9.43
CA VAL A 58 4.40 -24.75 9.84
C VAL A 58 5.26 -24.47 11.06
N MET A 59 5.26 -25.35 12.07
CA MET A 59 6.04 -25.13 13.29
C MET A 59 7.56 -25.22 13.05
N ASP A 60 7.99 -26.12 12.16
CA ASP A 60 9.39 -26.19 11.71
C ASP A 60 9.79 -24.93 10.95
N ALA A 61 8.93 -24.45 10.05
CA ALA A 61 9.16 -23.24 9.29
C ALA A 61 9.19 -21.97 10.16
N VAL A 62 8.28 -21.87 11.14
CA VAL A 62 8.26 -20.77 12.13
C VAL A 62 9.56 -20.70 12.93
N ALA A 63 10.16 -21.85 13.25
CA ALA A 63 11.43 -21.92 13.95
C ALA A 63 12.61 -21.38 13.12
N LEU A 64 12.49 -21.33 11.79
CA LEU A 64 13.50 -20.81 10.87
C LEU A 64 13.39 -19.30 10.60
N LEU A 65 12.37 -18.61 11.15
CA LEU A 65 12.25 -17.15 11.03
C LEU A 65 13.51 -16.46 11.60
N PRO A 66 14.05 -15.41 10.93
CA PRO A 66 13.41 -14.56 9.92
C PRO A 66 13.46 -15.05 8.46
N GLN A 67 13.93 -16.27 8.17
CA GLN A 67 13.89 -16.80 6.81
C GLN A 67 12.43 -17.06 6.39
N VAL A 68 11.95 -16.33 5.38
CA VAL A 68 10.59 -16.47 4.86
C VAL A 68 10.49 -17.77 4.07
N SER A 69 9.43 -18.53 4.32
CA SER A 69 9.15 -19.80 3.67
C SER A 69 7.67 -19.94 3.33
N MET A 70 7.39 -20.88 2.44
CA MET A 70 6.06 -21.24 1.97
C MET A 70 5.81 -22.71 2.29
N VAL A 71 4.79 -22.97 3.09
CA VAL A 71 4.29 -24.33 3.35
C VAL A 71 3.14 -24.60 2.41
N VAL A 72 3.28 -25.58 1.53
CA VAL A 72 2.40 -25.84 0.39
C VAL A 72 1.79 -27.23 0.49
N GLN A 73 0.52 -27.34 0.09
CA GLN A 73 -0.19 -28.60 -0.11
C GLN A 73 -0.92 -28.53 -1.46
N THR A 74 -0.70 -29.49 -2.35
CA THR A 74 -1.38 -29.55 -3.65
C THR A 74 -2.90 -29.75 -3.46
N MET A 75 -3.70 -29.16 -4.35
CA MET A 75 -5.17 -29.23 -4.30
C MET A 75 -5.75 -30.11 -5.41
N ASP A 76 -5.00 -30.42 -6.47
CA ASP A 76 -5.42 -31.31 -7.55
C ASP A 76 -4.44 -32.48 -7.75
N ASP A 77 -4.90 -33.50 -8.48
CA ASP A 77 -4.08 -34.68 -8.79
C ASP A 77 -3.07 -34.38 -9.93
N GLU A 78 -3.34 -33.33 -10.71
CA GLU A 78 -2.48 -32.87 -11.80
C GLU A 78 -1.31 -31.99 -11.31
N GLY A 79 -1.36 -31.54 -10.06
CA GLY A 79 -0.36 -30.68 -9.44
C GLY A 79 -0.35 -29.24 -9.96
N GLN A 80 -1.45 -28.74 -10.55
CA GLN A 80 -1.54 -27.40 -11.13
C GLN A 80 -1.97 -26.35 -10.11
N THR A 81 -2.73 -26.74 -9.09
CA THR A 81 -3.25 -25.85 -8.05
C THR A 81 -2.77 -26.30 -6.67
N ALA A 82 -2.45 -25.33 -5.81
CA ALA A 82 -1.98 -25.60 -4.46
C ALA A 82 -2.48 -24.56 -3.45
N SER A 83 -2.65 -24.99 -2.21
CA SER A 83 -2.88 -24.10 -1.08
C SER A 83 -1.57 -23.87 -0.34
N HIS A 84 -1.40 -22.70 0.27
CA HIS A 84 -0.21 -22.42 1.06
C HIS A 84 -0.49 -21.65 2.35
N VAL A 85 0.38 -21.83 3.33
CA VAL A 85 0.45 -21.02 4.55
C VAL A 85 1.64 -20.07 4.44
N PRO A 86 1.43 -18.75 4.45
CA PRO A 86 2.53 -17.80 4.41
C PRO A 86 3.26 -17.70 5.74
N ILE A 87 4.54 -18.10 5.77
CA ILE A 87 5.42 -17.94 6.93
C ILE A 87 6.06 -16.55 6.88
N ASP A 88 5.20 -15.54 6.99
CA ASP A 88 5.54 -14.12 6.97
C ASP A 88 5.73 -13.60 8.41
N PRO A 89 6.87 -12.96 8.75
CA PRO A 89 7.08 -12.30 10.04
C PRO A 89 5.96 -11.33 10.50
N CYS A 90 5.28 -10.69 9.55
CA CYS A 90 4.22 -9.72 9.78
C CYS A 90 2.81 -10.33 9.74
N GLN A 91 2.67 -11.64 9.53
CA GLN A 91 1.38 -12.32 9.60
C GLN A 91 0.97 -12.55 11.08
N PRO A 92 -0.21 -12.07 11.53
CA PRO A 92 -0.62 -12.18 12.93
C PRO A 92 -0.66 -13.61 13.49
N VAL A 93 -1.12 -14.58 12.69
CA VAL A 93 -1.15 -16.00 13.12
C VAL A 93 0.27 -16.53 13.32
N ILE A 94 1.18 -16.26 12.38
CA ILE A 94 2.59 -16.67 12.46
C ILE A 94 3.29 -16.00 13.63
N ARG A 95 3.00 -14.71 13.90
CA ARG A 95 3.48 -14.03 15.10
C ARG A 95 3.03 -14.75 16.37
N GLY A 96 1.74 -15.09 16.45
CA GLY A 96 1.18 -15.83 17.58
C GLY A 96 1.88 -17.16 17.78
N LEU A 97 2.03 -17.95 16.72
CA LEU A 97 2.72 -19.24 16.73
C LEU A 97 4.18 -19.11 17.20
N ARG A 98 4.92 -18.13 16.67
CA ARG A 98 6.32 -17.88 17.08
C ARG A 98 6.43 -17.57 18.58
N MET A 99 5.53 -16.77 19.12
CA MET A 99 5.52 -16.44 20.56
C MET A 99 5.09 -17.63 21.42
N ALA A 100 4.04 -18.35 21.02
CA ALA A 100 3.58 -19.54 21.72
C ALA A 100 4.67 -20.62 21.76
N GLN A 101 5.41 -20.82 20.67
CA GLN A 101 6.54 -21.75 20.61
C GLN A 101 7.68 -21.34 21.56
N ALA A 102 8.05 -20.06 21.55
CA ALA A 102 9.11 -19.53 22.42
C ALA A 102 8.75 -19.66 23.92
N GLU A 103 7.48 -19.45 24.27
CA GLU A 103 6.96 -19.61 25.63
C GLU A 103 6.53 -21.04 25.98
N ARG A 104 6.67 -22.00 25.05
CA ARG A 104 6.24 -23.40 25.20
C ARG A 104 4.77 -23.55 25.60
N LYS A 105 3.90 -22.70 25.07
CA LYS A 105 2.44 -22.82 25.22
C LYS A 105 1.92 -23.97 24.37
N ALA A 106 0.79 -24.56 24.75
CA ALA A 106 0.10 -25.50 23.88
C ALA A 106 -0.41 -24.76 22.63
N ILE A 107 -0.30 -25.39 21.47
CA ILE A 107 -0.76 -24.85 20.19
C ILE A 107 -1.77 -25.84 19.62
N ALA A 108 -2.89 -25.32 19.10
CA ALA A 108 -3.92 -26.13 18.49
C ALA A 108 -4.29 -25.59 17.11
N PHE A 109 -4.15 -26.43 16.09
CA PHE A 109 -4.58 -26.20 14.72
C PHE A 109 -6.01 -26.72 14.60
N ILE A 110 -6.99 -25.83 14.44
CA ILE A 110 -8.42 -26.16 14.65
C ILE A 110 -9.31 -25.99 13.41
N ASP A 111 -8.73 -25.67 12.25
CA ASP A 111 -9.51 -25.50 11.03
C ASP A 111 -9.78 -26.84 10.33
N LEU A 112 -10.81 -26.85 9.48
CA LEU A 112 -11.24 -28.04 8.75
C LEU A 112 -10.24 -28.37 7.63
N GLU A 113 -9.77 -29.62 7.61
CA GLU A 113 -9.02 -30.16 6.48
C GLU A 113 -9.95 -30.30 5.26
N HIS A 114 -9.56 -29.71 4.13
CA HIS A 114 -10.30 -29.79 2.89
C HIS A 114 -9.36 -29.58 1.69
N ARG A 115 -9.67 -30.29 0.60
CA ARG A 115 -8.91 -30.25 -0.67
C ARG A 115 -8.92 -28.87 -1.31
N GLU A 116 -10.10 -28.29 -1.44
CA GLU A 116 -10.29 -26.93 -1.96
C GLU A 116 -10.15 -25.89 -0.85
N VAL A 117 -9.60 -24.73 -1.18
CA VAL A 117 -9.47 -23.57 -0.28
C VAL A 117 -10.09 -22.35 -0.96
N GLU A 118 -10.95 -21.64 -0.23
CA GLU A 118 -11.43 -20.32 -0.65
C GLU A 118 -10.46 -19.25 -0.13
N GLY A 119 -9.61 -18.72 -1.01
CA GLY A 119 -8.73 -17.57 -0.72
C GLY A 119 -9.46 -16.24 -0.77
N ALA A 120 -10.56 -16.10 -0.02
CA ALA A 120 -11.36 -14.87 -0.06
C ALA A 120 -10.62 -13.72 0.64
N GLU A 121 -9.95 -12.88 -0.14
CA GLU A 121 -9.50 -11.57 0.32
C GLU A 121 -10.71 -10.66 0.60
N GLY A 122 -10.53 -9.69 1.49
CA GLY A 122 -11.61 -8.80 1.88
C GLY A 122 -11.20 -7.33 1.89
N TYR A 123 -12.20 -6.46 1.71
CA TYR A 123 -12.04 -5.03 1.91
C TYR A 123 -12.15 -4.69 3.41
N TYR A 124 -11.02 -4.47 4.05
CA TYR A 124 -10.95 -4.10 5.46
C TYR A 124 -10.55 -2.63 5.64
N PRO A 125 -10.98 -1.98 6.74
CA PRO A 125 -10.42 -0.70 7.15
C PRO A 125 -8.91 -0.79 7.33
N ASP A 126 -8.21 0.34 7.15
CA ASP A 126 -6.76 0.41 7.33
C ASP A 126 -6.37 0.04 8.78
N ALA A 127 -5.56 -1.02 8.91
CA ALA A 127 -5.12 -1.56 10.19
C ALA A 127 -4.26 -0.56 11.00
N PHE A 128 -3.74 0.50 10.36
CA PHE A 128 -3.10 1.62 11.06
C PHE A 128 -4.02 2.25 12.12
N ALA A 129 -5.34 2.13 11.97
CA ALA A 129 -6.31 2.59 12.97
C ALA A 129 -6.04 2.01 14.37
N LEU A 130 -5.43 0.82 14.48
CA LEU A 130 -5.11 0.18 15.77
C LEU A 130 -4.14 0.98 16.64
N LYS A 131 -3.43 1.99 16.10
CA LYS A 131 -2.60 2.90 16.92
C LYS A 131 -3.40 3.81 17.84
N GLY A 132 -4.65 4.08 17.51
CA GLY A 132 -5.56 4.92 18.31
C GLY A 132 -6.89 4.26 18.66
N LEU A 133 -7.20 3.11 18.04
CA LEU A 133 -8.45 2.39 18.18
C LEU A 133 -8.19 1.00 18.79
N ALA A 134 -8.97 0.65 19.81
CA ALA A 134 -8.89 -0.67 20.40
C ALA A 134 -9.42 -1.76 19.43
N PRO A 135 -8.88 -2.99 19.45
CA PRO A 135 -9.27 -4.04 18.51
C PRO A 135 -10.76 -4.41 18.52
N ASP A 136 -11.42 -4.30 19.68
CA ASP A 136 -12.86 -4.53 19.84
C ASP A 136 -13.70 -3.53 19.03
N LYS A 137 -13.32 -2.25 19.05
CA LYS A 137 -13.97 -1.20 18.25
C LYS A 137 -13.70 -1.38 16.75
N PHE A 138 -12.50 -1.80 16.38
CA PHE A 138 -12.18 -2.12 14.98
C PHE A 138 -13.06 -3.27 14.47
N ALA A 139 -13.12 -4.38 15.21
CA ALA A 139 -13.95 -5.53 14.86
C ALA A 139 -15.45 -5.20 14.83
N ALA A 140 -15.93 -4.35 15.75
CA ALA A 140 -17.32 -3.90 15.75
C ALA A 140 -17.67 -3.07 14.49
N ALA A 141 -16.72 -2.30 13.94
CA ALA A 141 -16.94 -1.55 12.71
C ALA A 141 -17.04 -2.50 11.50
N VAL A 142 -16.14 -3.48 11.40
CA VAL A 142 -16.15 -4.48 10.32
C VAL A 142 -17.40 -5.37 10.37
N LEU A 143 -17.89 -5.68 11.57
CA LEU A 143 -19.10 -6.50 11.76
C LEU A 143 -20.32 -5.94 11.01
N SER A 144 -20.44 -4.61 10.89
CA SER A 144 -21.58 -3.96 10.23
C SER A 144 -21.68 -4.22 8.73
N VAL A 145 -20.58 -4.63 8.10
CA VAL A 145 -20.48 -4.91 6.65
C VAL A 145 -20.15 -6.38 6.37
N SER A 146 -20.14 -7.24 7.40
CA SER A 146 -19.79 -8.65 7.26
C SER A 146 -20.98 -9.46 6.75
N GLU A 147 -20.79 -10.18 5.64
CA GLU A 147 -21.82 -11.05 5.07
C GLU A 147 -21.75 -12.47 5.64
N PRO A 148 -22.91 -13.06 6.03
CA PRO A 148 -22.96 -14.43 6.49
C PRO A 148 -22.57 -15.41 5.38
N PRO A 149 -21.81 -16.46 5.69
CA PRO A 149 -21.51 -17.49 4.71
C PRO A 149 -22.81 -18.19 4.28
N ALA A 150 -22.90 -18.54 2.99
CA ALA A 150 -24.00 -19.35 2.49
C ALA A 150 -24.06 -20.70 3.23
N ALA A 151 -25.27 -21.18 3.52
CA ALA A 151 -25.46 -22.43 4.25
C ALA A 151 -24.76 -23.60 3.53
N GLU A 152 -24.04 -24.43 4.29
CA GLU A 152 -23.26 -25.57 3.79
C GLU A 152 -22.12 -25.22 2.81
N SER A 153 -21.78 -23.94 2.63
CA SER A 153 -20.55 -23.54 1.94
C SER A 153 -19.32 -24.06 2.68
N LEU A 154 -18.16 -24.09 2.01
CA LEU A 154 -16.92 -24.46 2.67
C LEU A 154 -16.62 -23.53 3.86
N ARG A 155 -16.83 -22.21 3.68
CA ARG A 155 -16.67 -21.21 4.74
C ARG A 155 -17.58 -21.45 5.95
N ASP A 156 -18.85 -21.80 5.74
CA ASP A 156 -19.78 -22.16 6.82
C ASP A 156 -19.34 -23.44 7.56
N ARG A 157 -18.99 -24.49 6.80
CA ARG A 157 -18.48 -25.76 7.35
C ARG A 157 -17.21 -25.56 8.19
N ARG A 158 -16.25 -24.76 7.72
CA ARG A 158 -15.04 -24.36 8.47
C ARG A 158 -15.38 -23.64 9.77
N CYS A 159 -16.30 -22.66 9.73
CA CYS A 159 -16.71 -21.93 10.93
C CYS A 159 -17.33 -22.85 12.00
N ARG A 160 -18.22 -23.75 11.59
CA ARG A 160 -18.86 -24.74 12.49
C ARG A 160 -17.85 -25.75 13.04
N HIS A 161 -16.89 -26.16 12.21
CA HIS A 161 -15.81 -27.05 12.62
C HIS A 161 -14.90 -26.40 13.69
N MET A 162 -14.38 -25.20 13.42
CA MET A 162 -13.55 -24.45 14.39
C MET A 162 -14.28 -24.21 15.71
N ALA A 163 -15.58 -23.86 15.65
CA ALA A 163 -16.40 -23.70 16.84
C ALA A 163 -16.47 -24.99 17.69
N PHE A 164 -16.65 -26.14 17.05
CA PHE A 164 -16.66 -27.43 17.74
C PHE A 164 -15.30 -27.76 18.37
N GLN A 165 -14.19 -27.54 17.65
CA GLN A 165 -12.84 -27.76 18.17
C GLN A 165 -12.52 -26.86 19.36
N LEU A 166 -12.93 -25.58 19.33
CA LEU A 166 -12.82 -24.68 20.50
C LEU A 166 -13.57 -25.23 21.71
N GLY A 167 -14.75 -25.82 21.49
CA GLY A 167 -15.51 -26.51 22.53
C GLY A 167 -14.74 -27.66 23.16
N LYS A 168 -14.07 -28.50 22.34
CA LYS A 168 -13.20 -29.58 22.83
C LYS A 168 -12.01 -29.04 23.63
N LEU A 169 -11.28 -28.08 23.08
CA LEU A 169 -10.13 -27.47 23.75
C LEU A 169 -10.51 -26.88 25.11
N SER A 170 -11.73 -26.33 25.23
CA SER A 170 -12.20 -25.79 26.51
C SER A 170 -12.37 -26.83 27.62
N LEU A 171 -12.34 -28.13 27.30
CA LEU A 171 -12.33 -29.21 28.29
C LEU A 171 -10.93 -29.41 28.90
N ASP A 172 -9.88 -29.24 28.07
CA ASP A 172 -8.50 -29.54 28.42
C ASP A 172 -7.71 -28.32 28.91
N PHE A 173 -8.12 -27.12 28.51
CA PHE A 173 -7.45 -25.86 28.81
C PHE A 173 -8.35 -24.86 29.56
N GLU A 174 -7.74 -23.98 30.36
CA GLU A 174 -8.45 -22.97 31.15
C GLU A 174 -8.53 -21.61 30.46
N ARG A 175 -7.52 -21.23 29.65
CA ARG A 175 -7.40 -19.90 29.03
C ARG A 175 -6.85 -19.98 27.61
N ILE A 176 -7.76 -20.14 26.66
CA ILE A 176 -7.45 -20.27 25.24
C ILE A 176 -7.50 -18.89 24.58
N LEU A 177 -6.46 -18.52 23.84
CA LEU A 177 -6.51 -17.44 22.84
C LEU A 177 -6.76 -18.05 21.47
N PHE A 178 -7.75 -17.55 20.74
CA PHE A 178 -8.01 -17.93 19.35
C PHE A 178 -7.82 -16.74 18.41
N LEU A 179 -7.11 -16.95 17.28
CA LEU A 179 -6.78 -15.93 16.29
C LEU A 179 -7.51 -16.13 14.93
N PRO A 180 -8.84 -16.00 14.85
CA PRO A 180 -9.57 -16.14 13.59
C PRO A 180 -9.38 -14.94 12.67
N SER A 181 -9.68 -15.15 11.38
CA SER A 181 -9.97 -14.07 10.46
C SER A 181 -11.06 -13.15 11.01
N ILE A 182 -10.88 -11.84 10.83
CA ILE A 182 -11.87 -10.83 11.20
C ILE A 182 -13.19 -10.97 10.43
N ALA A 183 -13.18 -11.64 9.28
CA ALA A 183 -14.39 -11.91 8.53
C ALA A 183 -15.19 -13.09 9.12
N ASP A 184 -14.52 -14.04 9.77
CA ASP A 184 -15.14 -15.33 10.16
C ASP A 184 -15.51 -15.41 11.64
N TRP A 185 -14.84 -14.63 12.50
CA TRP A 185 -15.08 -14.66 13.94
C TRP A 185 -16.56 -14.54 14.37
N PRO A 186 -17.45 -13.74 13.72
CA PRO A 186 -18.84 -13.63 14.16
C PRO A 186 -19.61 -14.93 13.93
N PHE A 187 -19.30 -15.64 12.85
CA PHE A 187 -19.97 -16.88 12.46
C PHE A 187 -19.45 -18.06 13.28
N ILE A 188 -18.15 -18.08 13.59
CA ILE A 188 -17.58 -19.04 14.56
C ILE A 188 -18.23 -18.82 15.93
N ARG A 189 -18.43 -17.55 16.36
CA ARG A 189 -19.13 -17.24 17.61
C ARG A 189 -20.56 -17.77 17.61
N ASP A 190 -21.30 -17.51 16.53
CA ASP A 190 -22.70 -17.96 16.41
C ASP A 190 -22.79 -19.49 16.46
N ALA A 191 -21.92 -20.18 15.72
CA ALA A 191 -21.82 -21.63 15.73
C ALA A 191 -21.47 -22.19 17.13
N PHE A 192 -20.53 -21.55 17.84
CA PHE A 192 -20.14 -21.94 19.19
C PHE A 192 -21.26 -21.76 20.20
N VAL A 193 -21.92 -20.60 20.20
CA VAL A 193 -22.98 -20.26 21.15
C VAL A 193 -24.24 -21.10 20.92
N ARG A 194 -24.64 -21.28 19.66
CA ARG A 194 -25.84 -22.07 19.29
C ARG A 194 -25.58 -23.57 19.25
N ARG A 195 -24.31 -24.00 19.31
CA ARG A 195 -23.89 -25.40 19.16
C ARG A 195 -24.42 -26.02 17.87
N LEU A 196 -24.17 -25.33 16.75
CA LEU A 196 -24.59 -25.79 15.44
C LEU A 196 -23.94 -27.14 15.10
N PRO A 197 -24.61 -27.99 14.28
CA PRO A 197 -24.02 -29.24 13.81
C PRO A 197 -22.70 -28.98 13.08
N TYR A 198 -21.66 -29.75 13.37
CA TYR A 198 -20.36 -29.64 12.70
C TYR A 198 -20.22 -30.73 11.62
N PRO A 199 -19.45 -30.48 10.56
CA PRO A 199 -19.18 -31.48 9.53
C PRO A 199 -18.24 -32.57 10.07
N GLU A 200 -18.41 -33.80 9.59
CA GLU A 200 -17.39 -34.85 9.79
C GLU A 200 -16.13 -34.52 8.99
N GLU A 201 -14.96 -34.73 9.60
CA GLU A 201 -13.68 -34.61 8.90
C GLU A 201 -13.54 -35.76 7.90
N VAL A 202 -13.37 -35.44 6.63
CA VAL A 202 -12.97 -36.41 5.62
C VAL A 202 -11.44 -36.39 5.55
N PRO A 203 -10.75 -37.52 5.80
CA PRO A 203 -9.29 -37.54 5.73
C PRO A 203 -8.82 -37.17 4.34
N TYR A 204 -8.04 -36.10 4.24
CA TYR A 204 -7.35 -35.71 3.02
C TYR A 204 -5.85 -35.82 3.23
N PHE A 205 -5.22 -36.72 2.48
CA PHE A 205 -3.79 -36.97 2.57
C PHE A 205 -3.12 -36.49 1.29
N ALA A 206 -2.63 -35.26 1.34
CA ALA A 206 -1.73 -34.71 0.33
C ALA A 206 -0.37 -34.40 0.98
N PRO A 207 0.74 -34.58 0.24
CA PRO A 207 2.05 -34.24 0.75
C PRO A 207 2.12 -32.73 1.03
N ILE A 208 2.68 -32.39 2.19
CA ILE A 208 2.95 -31.02 2.57
C ILE A 208 4.43 -30.77 2.40
N HIS A 209 4.76 -29.76 1.62
CA HIS A 209 6.12 -29.36 1.34
C HIS A 209 6.40 -27.99 1.94
N CYS A 210 7.66 -27.73 2.30
CA CYS A 210 8.08 -26.42 2.80
C CYS A 210 9.33 -25.99 2.06
N TRP A 211 9.30 -24.80 1.46
CA TRP A 211 10.46 -24.22 0.78
C TRP A 211 10.71 -22.79 1.24
N PRO A 212 11.98 -22.37 1.35
CA PRO A 212 12.30 -20.95 1.45
C PRO A 212 11.85 -20.21 0.20
N VAL A 213 11.40 -18.97 0.38
CA VAL A 213 11.02 -18.10 -0.75
C VAL A 213 12.25 -17.33 -1.25
N ALA A 214 12.43 -17.31 -2.56
CA ALA A 214 13.50 -16.56 -3.22
C ALA A 214 13.32 -15.05 -3.01
N LYS A 215 14.43 -14.32 -2.85
CA LYS A 215 14.45 -12.87 -2.54
C LYS A 215 13.67 -12.06 -3.59
N GLU A 216 13.72 -12.48 -4.85
CA GLU A 216 13.06 -11.84 -5.98
C GLU A 216 11.53 -11.94 -5.90
N GLY A 217 11.02 -13.02 -5.30
CA GLY A 217 9.60 -13.33 -5.16
C GLY A 217 8.98 -12.77 -3.88
N LEU A 218 9.78 -12.34 -2.89
CA LEU A 218 9.27 -11.84 -1.61
C LEU A 218 8.30 -10.65 -1.75
N PHE A 219 8.51 -9.81 -2.77
CA PHE A 219 7.64 -8.67 -3.05
C PHE A 219 6.21 -9.09 -3.41
N PHE A 220 6.03 -10.29 -3.98
CA PHE A 220 4.72 -10.84 -4.35
C PHE A 220 4.13 -11.74 -3.27
N TYR A 221 4.91 -12.02 -2.22
CA TYR A 221 4.57 -13.03 -1.22
C TYR A 221 4.29 -12.45 0.17
N LEU A 222 5.08 -11.45 0.58
CA LEU A 222 4.89 -10.78 1.85
C LEU A 222 3.72 -9.81 1.76
N ALA A 223 2.94 -9.73 2.83
CA ALA A 223 1.79 -8.84 2.86
C ALA A 223 2.19 -7.37 3.12
N GLU A 224 3.29 -7.15 3.84
CA GLU A 224 3.95 -5.86 3.96
C GLU A 224 5.16 -5.77 3.02
N LEU A 225 5.60 -4.56 2.70
CA LEU A 225 6.79 -4.36 1.86
C LEU A 225 8.00 -5.10 2.46
N PRO A 226 8.78 -5.85 1.66
CA PRO A 226 9.94 -6.60 2.15
C PRO A 226 10.86 -5.75 3.04
N PHE A 227 11.12 -4.50 2.65
CA PHE A 227 11.92 -3.57 3.44
C PHE A 227 11.30 -3.26 4.81
N ILE A 228 10.00 -3.04 4.87
CA ILE A 228 9.29 -2.76 6.13
C ILE A 228 9.29 -4.01 7.02
N THR A 229 9.02 -5.18 6.45
CA THR A 229 9.11 -6.48 7.15
C THR A 229 10.52 -6.70 7.72
N ALA A 230 11.56 -6.34 6.97
CA ALA A 230 12.94 -6.41 7.46
C ALA A 230 13.18 -5.47 8.65
N LEU A 231 12.62 -4.26 8.63
CA LEU A 231 12.74 -3.34 9.77
C LEU A 231 12.05 -3.90 11.02
N TYR A 232 10.87 -4.51 10.88
CA TYR A 232 10.21 -5.19 12.00
C TYR A 232 11.10 -6.29 12.61
N GLU A 233 11.75 -7.12 11.80
CA GLU A 233 12.68 -8.14 12.32
C GLU A 233 13.93 -7.51 12.95
N LYS A 234 14.49 -6.44 12.38
CA LYS A 234 15.64 -5.72 12.98
C LYS A 234 15.31 -5.17 14.36
N VAL A 235 14.14 -4.57 14.52
CA VAL A 235 13.68 -4.06 15.82
C VAL A 235 13.51 -5.21 16.83
N ARG A 236 13.02 -6.38 16.40
CA ARG A 236 12.91 -7.58 17.26
C ARG A 236 14.25 -8.09 17.76
N PHE A 237 15.33 -7.93 17.00
CA PHE A 237 16.70 -8.23 17.47
C PHE A 237 17.23 -7.15 18.42
N GLY A 238 16.67 -5.94 18.39
CA GLY A 238 17.02 -4.82 19.25
C GLY A 238 16.12 -4.71 20.48
N ILE A 239 16.10 -3.51 21.08
CA ILE A 239 15.28 -3.14 22.26
C ILE A 239 14.30 -2.01 21.89
N GLU A 240 14.20 -1.65 20.61
CA GLU A 240 13.38 -0.53 20.14
C GLU A 240 11.87 -0.88 20.20
N ASP A 241 11.02 0.16 20.30
CA ASP A 241 9.58 -0.01 20.36
C ASP A 241 9.00 -0.26 18.95
N GLU A 242 8.42 -1.44 18.74
CA GLU A 242 7.80 -1.81 17.46
C GLU A 242 6.55 -0.98 17.12
N ARG A 243 5.95 -0.26 18.09
CA ARG A 243 4.66 0.44 17.90
C ARG A 243 4.69 1.51 16.81
N SER A 244 5.80 2.22 16.63
CA SER A 244 5.89 3.31 15.66
C SER A 244 6.32 2.85 14.26
N MET A 245 6.61 1.56 14.08
CA MET A 245 7.23 1.03 12.86
C MET A 245 6.39 1.17 11.59
N SER A 246 5.07 1.23 11.67
CA SER A 246 4.26 1.45 10.46
C SER A 246 4.45 2.85 9.85
N VAL A 247 4.79 3.86 10.66
CA VAL A 247 5.12 5.21 10.18
C VAL A 247 6.62 5.35 9.99
N ASP A 248 7.40 4.91 10.97
CA ASP A 248 8.85 5.07 10.94
C ASP A 248 9.47 4.21 9.84
N GLY A 249 8.91 3.04 9.53
CA GLY A 249 9.33 2.24 8.39
C GLY A 249 9.18 2.94 7.04
N VAL A 250 8.12 3.72 6.84
CA VAL A 250 7.94 4.55 5.64
C VAL A 250 8.96 5.70 5.61
N LYS A 251 9.24 6.33 6.76
CA LYS A 251 10.26 7.38 6.83
C LYS A 251 11.65 6.81 6.52
N GLU A 252 12.00 5.68 7.11
CA GLU A 252 13.26 4.97 6.87
C GLU A 252 13.40 4.57 5.40
N LEU A 253 12.33 4.07 4.76
CA LEU A 253 12.31 3.78 3.33
C LEU A 253 12.68 5.03 2.51
N VAL A 254 12.06 6.18 2.82
CA VAL A 254 12.31 7.44 2.12
C VAL A 254 13.73 7.95 2.36
N LEU A 255 14.25 7.84 3.58
CA LEU A 255 15.60 8.26 3.95
C LEU A 255 16.67 7.39 3.29
N GLU A 256 16.54 6.06 3.38
CA GLU A 256 17.45 5.11 2.74
C GLU A 256 17.45 5.27 1.22
N SER A 257 16.28 5.50 0.61
CA SER A 257 16.16 5.80 -0.82
C SER A 257 16.94 7.05 -1.21
N ARG A 258 16.87 8.10 -0.38
CA ARG A 258 17.59 9.36 -0.63
C ARG A 258 19.08 9.14 -0.53
N ASP A 259 19.53 8.48 0.52
CA ASP A 259 20.95 8.26 0.78
C ASP A 259 21.58 7.35 -0.28
N ARG A 260 20.84 6.32 -0.74
CA ARG A 260 21.25 5.47 -1.86
C ARG A 260 21.37 6.23 -3.18
N LEU A 261 20.38 7.08 -3.50
CA LEU A 261 20.44 7.91 -4.70
C LEU A 261 21.65 8.86 -4.66
N VAL A 262 21.93 9.47 -3.50
CA VAL A 262 23.08 10.35 -3.30
C VAL A 262 24.40 9.59 -3.49
N ARG A 263 24.51 8.35 -2.98
CA ARG A 263 25.69 7.49 -3.20
C ARG A 263 25.86 7.14 -4.68
N ARG A 264 24.79 6.78 -5.40
CA ARG A 264 24.81 6.46 -6.83
C ARG A 264 25.20 7.66 -7.70
N LYS A 265 24.74 8.86 -7.32
CA LYS A 265 24.91 10.09 -8.09
C LYS A 265 25.79 11.11 -7.39
N ALA A 266 26.87 10.67 -6.75
CA ALA A 266 27.78 11.54 -5.98
C ALA A 266 28.28 12.77 -6.77
N SER A 267 28.37 12.68 -8.09
CA SER A 267 28.80 13.75 -9.01
C SER A 267 27.66 14.63 -9.56
N ALA A 268 26.38 14.28 -9.33
CA ALA A 268 25.24 15.00 -9.90
C ALA A 268 24.82 16.19 -9.03
N ARG A 269 24.58 17.34 -9.68
CA ARG A 269 24.17 18.60 -9.02
C ARG A 269 22.72 18.60 -8.49
N ARG A 270 21.92 17.55 -8.72
CA ARG A 270 20.53 17.43 -8.23
C ARG A 270 20.51 16.69 -6.90
N ARG A 271 20.71 17.42 -5.80
CA ARG A 271 20.45 16.92 -4.44
C ARG A 271 18.97 17.12 -4.10
N ILE A 272 18.32 16.08 -3.59
CA ILE A 272 16.99 16.19 -2.99
C ILE A 272 17.16 16.96 -1.67
N SER A 273 16.70 18.21 -1.65
CA SER A 273 16.81 19.08 -0.48
C SER A 273 15.80 18.70 0.61
N ILE A 274 16.03 19.14 1.85
CA ILE A 274 15.05 18.99 2.95
C ILE A 274 13.72 19.67 2.58
N LYS A 275 13.76 20.82 1.89
CA LYS A 275 12.56 21.51 1.40
C LYS A 275 11.79 20.63 0.40
N THR A 276 12.50 20.02 -0.55
CA THR A 276 11.93 19.08 -1.52
C THR A 276 11.29 17.89 -0.81
N MET A 277 11.95 17.35 0.22
CA MET A 277 11.41 16.25 1.02
C MET A 277 10.15 16.65 1.79
N GLY A 278 10.11 17.87 2.33
CA GLY A 278 8.90 18.42 2.96
C GLY A 278 7.73 18.52 1.98
N ILE A 279 7.97 18.97 0.75
CA ILE A 279 6.96 19.01 -0.32
C ILE A 279 6.51 17.59 -0.67
N TYR A 280 7.44 16.65 -0.81
CA TYR A 280 7.14 15.24 -1.05
C TYR A 280 6.23 14.65 0.02
N LEU A 281 6.56 14.79 1.31
CA LEU A 281 5.76 14.26 2.41
C LEU A 281 4.38 14.93 2.49
N GLN A 282 4.32 16.24 2.24
CA GLN A 282 3.06 16.97 2.17
C GLN A 282 2.18 16.46 1.02
N TYR A 283 2.79 16.10 -0.11
CA TYR A 283 2.07 15.56 -1.26
C TYR A 283 1.59 14.13 -1.01
N VAL A 284 2.45 13.25 -0.47
CA VAL A 284 2.09 11.90 -0.01
C VAL A 284 0.88 11.96 0.93
N ARG A 285 0.93 12.82 1.96
CA ARG A 285 -0.19 13.00 2.89
C ARG A 285 -1.49 13.34 2.17
N ASN A 286 -1.45 14.29 1.23
CA ASN A 286 -2.64 14.71 0.51
C ASN A 286 -3.19 13.60 -0.39
N LEU A 287 -2.33 12.86 -1.09
CA LEU A 287 -2.75 11.70 -1.89
C LEU A 287 -3.37 10.60 -1.02
N THR A 288 -2.76 10.26 0.11
CA THR A 288 -3.30 9.26 1.05
C THR A 288 -4.69 9.64 1.56
N LEU A 289 -4.90 10.92 1.88
CA LEU A 289 -6.22 11.43 2.30
C LEU A 289 -7.25 11.37 1.16
N LEU A 290 -6.86 11.69 -0.08
CA LEU A 290 -7.74 11.58 -1.25
C LEU A 290 -8.16 10.14 -1.51
N SER A 291 -7.24 9.18 -1.31
CA SER A 291 -7.51 7.75 -1.38
C SER A 291 -8.25 7.17 -0.17
N ARG A 292 -8.68 8.03 0.79
CA ARG A 292 -9.41 7.64 2.02
C ARG A 292 -8.67 6.59 2.88
N ARG A 293 -7.35 6.62 2.87
CA ARG A 293 -6.49 5.76 3.68
C ARG A 293 -5.85 6.52 4.84
N LEU A 294 -5.35 5.79 5.84
CA LEU A 294 -4.59 6.36 6.95
C LEU A 294 -3.08 6.24 6.70
N ARG A 295 -2.66 5.17 6.02
CA ARG A 295 -1.28 4.90 5.62
C ARG A 295 -1.11 5.03 4.09
N PRO A 296 -0.01 5.61 3.60
CA PRO A 296 0.28 5.65 2.18
C PRO A 296 0.56 4.24 1.64
N GLU A 297 0.09 3.97 0.42
CA GLU A 297 0.48 2.79 -0.36
C GLU A 297 1.83 3.03 -1.05
N LEU A 298 2.51 1.94 -1.45
CA LEU A 298 3.73 2.05 -2.24
C LEU A 298 3.51 2.87 -3.52
N VAL A 299 2.38 2.67 -4.21
CA VAL A 299 2.04 3.43 -5.42
C VAL A 299 1.94 4.92 -5.13
N THR A 300 1.33 5.30 -3.99
CA THR A 300 1.27 6.70 -3.54
C THR A 300 2.66 7.27 -3.28
N LEU A 301 3.52 6.50 -2.63
CA LEU A 301 4.90 6.90 -2.34
C LEU A 301 5.71 7.10 -3.64
N LEU A 302 5.57 6.18 -4.60
CA LEU A 302 6.28 6.22 -5.88
C LEU A 302 5.77 7.32 -6.79
N GLU A 303 4.47 7.55 -6.86
CA GLU A 303 3.89 8.63 -7.68
C GLU A 303 4.32 9.99 -7.16
N ALA A 304 4.25 10.21 -5.84
CA ALA A 304 4.77 11.43 -5.24
C ALA A 304 6.29 11.58 -5.46
N ALA A 305 7.04 10.46 -5.40
CA ALA A 305 8.49 10.47 -5.63
C ALA A 305 8.80 10.87 -7.07
N LYS A 306 8.10 10.29 -8.05
CA LYS A 306 8.23 10.61 -9.48
C LYS A 306 7.95 12.08 -9.74
N GLN A 307 6.85 12.61 -9.21
CA GLN A 307 6.40 13.97 -9.51
C GLN A 307 7.24 15.06 -8.81
N VAL A 308 7.76 14.80 -7.61
CA VAL A 308 8.50 15.80 -6.82
C VAL A 308 10.02 15.68 -6.99
N CYS A 309 10.54 14.46 -7.05
CA CYS A 309 11.97 14.17 -7.05
C CYS A 309 12.49 13.61 -8.38
N GLY A 310 11.61 13.14 -9.27
CA GLY A 310 11.93 12.54 -10.57
C GLY A 310 11.96 11.01 -10.55
N ASP A 311 11.96 10.42 -11.75
CA ASP A 311 11.92 8.95 -11.95
C ASP A 311 13.05 8.21 -11.24
N ASP A 312 14.26 8.78 -11.21
CA ASP A 312 15.41 8.17 -10.54
C ASP A 312 15.17 7.87 -9.07
N PHE A 313 14.54 8.81 -8.35
CA PHE A 313 14.25 8.65 -6.93
C PHE A 313 13.15 7.63 -6.72
N ALA A 314 12.12 7.62 -7.58
CA ALA A 314 11.07 6.61 -7.55
C ALA A 314 11.62 5.20 -7.83
N ILE A 315 12.51 5.04 -8.81
CA ILE A 315 13.18 3.76 -9.10
C ILE A 315 14.02 3.31 -7.91
N THR A 316 14.85 4.19 -7.34
CA THR A 316 15.63 3.84 -6.15
C THR A 316 14.74 3.47 -4.96
N MET A 317 13.60 4.14 -4.79
CA MET A 317 12.63 3.80 -3.75
C MET A 317 12.01 2.42 -3.96
N LEU A 318 11.67 2.07 -5.21
CA LEU A 318 11.17 0.75 -5.56
C LEU A 318 12.23 -0.33 -5.32
N GLU A 319 13.50 -0.07 -5.66
CA GLU A 319 14.61 -0.97 -5.36
C GLU A 319 14.74 -1.22 -3.86
N VAL A 320 14.76 -0.15 -3.04
CA VAL A 320 14.85 -0.25 -1.58
C VAL A 320 13.65 -1.00 -1.00
N ALA A 321 12.43 -0.71 -1.46
CA ALA A 321 11.21 -1.34 -0.96
C ALA A 321 11.20 -2.88 -1.09
N ARG A 322 11.89 -3.41 -2.11
CA ARG A 322 12.02 -4.84 -2.39
C ARG A 322 13.08 -5.55 -1.55
N GLU A 323 13.87 -4.83 -0.77
CA GLU A 323 14.98 -5.42 -0.03
C GLU A 323 14.53 -6.16 1.22
N TYR A 324 14.98 -7.40 1.35
CA TYR A 324 14.87 -8.18 2.57
C TYR A 324 16.21 -8.85 2.84
N PRO A 325 16.91 -8.49 3.94
CA PRO A 325 18.28 -8.94 4.18
C PRO A 325 18.33 -10.36 4.75
N PHE A 326 17.22 -10.89 5.24
CA PHE A 326 17.17 -12.19 5.90
C PHE A 326 16.84 -13.29 4.89
N GLY A 327 17.69 -14.31 4.80
CA GLY A 327 17.47 -15.44 3.92
C GLY A 327 18.76 -16.23 3.75
N THR A 328 18.63 -17.47 3.32
CA THR A 328 19.82 -18.26 2.95
C THR A 328 20.47 -17.67 1.70
N ASP A 329 21.79 -17.60 1.65
CA ASP A 329 22.57 -17.28 0.45
C ASP A 329 23.12 -18.54 -0.21
N ASP A 330 22.78 -19.72 0.31
CA ASP A 330 23.18 -21.00 -0.27
C ASP A 330 22.48 -21.21 -1.63
N PRO A 331 23.22 -21.28 -2.74
CA PRO A 331 22.65 -21.47 -4.08
C PRO A 331 22.07 -22.87 -4.28
N ASP A 332 22.51 -23.87 -3.50
CA ASP A 332 22.07 -25.27 -3.65
C ASP A 332 20.75 -25.54 -2.93
N THR A 333 20.32 -24.63 -2.04
CA THR A 333 19.02 -24.74 -1.37
C THR A 333 17.88 -24.48 -2.38
N PRO A 334 16.98 -25.46 -2.63
CA PRO A 334 15.84 -25.26 -3.52
C PRO A 334 14.86 -24.23 -2.94
N ARG A 335 14.41 -23.29 -3.77
CA ARG A 335 13.57 -22.15 -3.35
C ARG A 335 12.32 -22.05 -4.20
N ALA A 336 11.22 -21.68 -3.55
CA ALA A 336 10.01 -21.27 -4.24
C ALA A 336 10.17 -19.83 -4.76
N ARG A 337 9.73 -19.58 -6.00
CA ARG A 337 9.64 -18.22 -6.55
C ARG A 337 8.17 -17.83 -6.67
N ALA A 338 7.72 -16.99 -5.75
CA ALA A 338 6.36 -16.45 -5.80
C ALA A 338 6.24 -15.38 -6.88
N SER A 339 5.10 -15.41 -7.57
CA SER A 339 4.60 -14.43 -8.51
C SER A 339 3.15 -14.08 -8.15
N ILE A 340 2.48 -13.31 -9.01
CA ILE A 340 1.07 -12.95 -8.84
C ILE A 340 0.23 -14.22 -8.98
N ASP A 341 -0.50 -14.59 -7.92
CA ASP A 341 -1.43 -15.73 -7.83
C ASP A 341 -0.82 -17.11 -8.20
N SER A 342 0.51 -17.20 -8.28
CA SER A 342 1.23 -18.37 -8.76
C SER A 342 2.61 -18.47 -8.10
N ALA A 343 3.20 -19.66 -8.11
CA ALA A 343 4.59 -19.86 -7.69
C ALA A 343 5.27 -20.95 -8.52
N GLU A 344 6.54 -20.72 -8.84
CA GLU A 344 7.46 -21.77 -9.31
C GLU A 344 7.99 -22.51 -8.09
N LEU A 345 7.52 -23.73 -7.88
CA LEU A 345 7.91 -24.59 -6.77
C LEU A 345 8.98 -25.59 -7.22
N PRO A 346 9.98 -25.89 -6.37
CA PRO A 346 10.89 -27.00 -6.62
C PRO A 346 10.10 -28.29 -6.81
N GLU A 347 10.48 -29.09 -7.81
CA GLU A 347 9.89 -30.41 -8.15
C GLU A 347 8.47 -30.37 -8.73
N LEU A 348 7.62 -29.41 -8.34
CA LEU A 348 6.22 -29.29 -8.81
C LEU A 348 6.05 -28.36 -10.01
N GLY A 349 7.05 -27.51 -10.31
CA GLY A 349 6.96 -26.54 -11.41
C GLY A 349 6.07 -25.35 -11.06
N THR A 350 5.50 -24.71 -12.07
CA THR A 350 4.62 -23.54 -11.87
C THR A 350 3.22 -23.99 -11.50
N VAL A 351 2.74 -23.52 -10.35
CA VAL A 351 1.40 -23.83 -9.83
C VAL A 351 0.65 -22.54 -9.46
N GLU A 352 -0.67 -22.56 -9.58
CA GLU A 352 -1.54 -21.53 -9.02
C GLU A 352 -1.65 -21.72 -7.51
N ILE A 353 -1.44 -20.65 -6.74
CA ILE A 353 -1.40 -20.74 -5.28
C ILE A 353 -2.54 -19.96 -4.63
N THR A 354 -3.18 -20.57 -3.63
CA THR A 354 -4.21 -19.93 -2.80
C THR A 354 -3.74 -19.86 -1.35
N SER A 355 -3.79 -18.68 -0.73
CA SER A 355 -3.39 -18.52 0.67
C SER A 355 -4.47 -19.07 1.61
N ARG A 356 -4.07 -19.85 2.62
CA ARG A 356 -4.93 -20.26 3.74
C ARG A 356 -5.08 -19.17 4.81
N LEU A 357 -4.29 -18.10 4.72
CA LEU A 357 -4.37 -16.92 5.59
C LEU A 357 -4.54 -15.65 4.71
N PRO A 358 -5.64 -15.53 3.95
CA PRO A 358 -5.84 -14.44 3.01
C PRO A 358 -6.05 -13.11 3.74
N GLY A 359 -5.35 -12.08 3.27
CA GLY A 359 -5.33 -10.76 3.88
C GLY A 359 -6.36 -9.79 3.29
N ALA A 360 -6.02 -8.51 3.31
CA ALA A 360 -6.79 -7.48 2.63
C ALA A 360 -6.57 -7.55 1.12
N GLU A 361 -7.60 -7.25 0.34
CA GLU A 361 -7.54 -7.29 -1.13
C GLU A 361 -6.49 -6.31 -1.68
N LEU A 362 -5.68 -6.79 -2.63
CA LEU A 362 -4.64 -6.01 -3.28
C LEU A 362 -5.09 -5.49 -4.64
N GLU A 363 -4.84 -4.21 -4.91
CA GLU A 363 -5.11 -3.58 -6.20
C GLU A 363 -3.82 -3.38 -7.00
N TRP A 364 -3.74 -3.98 -8.19
CA TRP A 364 -2.63 -3.76 -9.12
C TRP A 364 -2.75 -2.40 -9.81
N ARG A 365 -1.71 -1.57 -9.67
CA ARG A 365 -1.62 -0.29 -10.37
C ARG A 365 -0.32 -0.20 -11.16
N SER A 366 -0.41 0.38 -12.35
CA SER A 366 0.74 0.63 -13.20
C SER A 366 1.37 1.99 -12.86
N ILE A 367 2.70 2.03 -12.87
CA ILE A 367 3.45 3.28 -12.79
C ILE A 367 4.50 3.29 -13.90
N ASP A 368 4.42 4.29 -14.78
CA ASP A 368 5.43 4.51 -15.80
C ASP A 368 6.65 5.16 -15.17
N LEU A 369 7.80 4.50 -15.17
CA LEU A 369 9.05 5.03 -14.63
C LEU A 369 10.12 5.03 -15.72
N ARG A 370 10.69 6.20 -15.98
CA ARG A 370 11.76 6.35 -16.97
C ARG A 370 13.11 6.07 -16.32
N ARG A 371 13.71 4.92 -16.66
CA ARG A 371 15.08 4.59 -16.24
C ARG A 371 16.10 5.49 -16.91
N GLU A 372 17.23 5.69 -16.23
CA GLU A 372 18.40 6.24 -16.89
C GLU A 372 18.86 5.28 -17.98
N PRO A 373 19.27 5.81 -19.15
CA PRO A 373 19.70 4.97 -20.26
C PRO A 373 21.00 4.25 -19.93
N ASP A 374 21.05 2.98 -20.31
CA ASP A 374 22.19 2.10 -20.14
C ASP A 374 23.39 2.62 -20.95
N GLU A 375 24.62 2.19 -20.64
CA GLU A 375 25.79 2.57 -21.47
C GLU A 375 25.60 2.29 -22.98
N PRO A 376 25.06 1.13 -23.41
CA PRO A 376 24.78 0.87 -24.81
C PRO A 376 23.77 1.86 -25.41
N GLU A 377 22.70 2.19 -24.69
CA GLU A 377 21.68 3.15 -25.13
C GLU A 377 22.29 4.55 -25.28
N ARG A 378 23.08 4.99 -24.29
CA ARG A 378 23.78 6.28 -24.35
C ARG A 378 24.76 6.36 -25.53
N LYS A 379 25.48 5.28 -25.83
CA LYS A 379 26.38 5.20 -27.00
C LYS A 379 25.59 5.27 -28.29
N ARG A 380 24.47 4.52 -28.40
CA ARG A 380 23.57 4.56 -29.55
C ARG A 380 22.99 5.96 -29.76
N TRP A 381 22.51 6.61 -28.70
CA TRP A 381 21.97 7.97 -28.80
C TRP A 381 23.02 8.98 -29.25
N LYS A 382 24.25 8.89 -28.75
CA LYS A 382 25.36 9.73 -29.23
C LYS A 382 25.66 9.54 -30.72
N GLN A 383 25.49 8.32 -31.24
CA GLN A 383 25.71 8.01 -32.66
C GLN A 383 24.55 8.49 -33.54
N VAL A 384 23.31 8.38 -33.04
CA VAL A 384 22.09 8.82 -33.73
C VAL A 384 21.89 10.34 -33.60
N TRP A 385 22.54 10.98 -32.63
CA TRP A 385 22.46 12.42 -32.40
C TRP A 385 23.00 13.19 -33.62
N ASN A 386 22.08 13.76 -34.40
CA ASN A 386 22.40 14.68 -35.48
C ASN A 386 22.25 16.13 -35.00
N PRO A 387 23.34 16.90 -34.87
CA PRO A 387 23.28 18.31 -34.46
C PRO A 387 22.50 19.21 -35.44
N HIS A 388 22.17 18.72 -36.63
CA HIS A 388 21.52 19.47 -37.71
C HIS A 388 20.01 19.20 -37.87
N GLU A 389 19.42 18.29 -37.09
CA GLU A 389 18.00 17.90 -37.22
C GLU A 389 17.08 18.44 -36.11
N GLN A 390 17.63 18.88 -34.96
CA GLN A 390 16.83 19.30 -33.80
C GLN A 390 16.86 20.80 -33.51
N CYS A 391 17.54 21.58 -34.36
CA CYS A 391 17.31 23.01 -34.41
C CYS A 391 16.20 23.22 -35.44
N SER A 392 15.09 23.83 -35.02
CA SER A 392 14.16 24.50 -35.93
C SER A 392 14.98 25.21 -37.00
N TYR A 393 14.61 25.03 -38.27
CA TYR A 393 15.33 25.69 -39.37
C TYR A 393 15.34 27.20 -39.05
N PRO A 394 16.48 27.93 -39.11
CA PRO A 394 16.56 29.31 -38.60
C PRO A 394 15.44 30.27 -39.05
N PRO A 395 14.89 30.14 -40.28
CA PRO A 395 13.67 30.85 -40.69
C PRO A 395 12.40 30.48 -39.91
N GLU A 396 12.17 29.22 -39.57
CA GLU A 396 11.05 28.77 -38.74
C GLU A 396 11.17 29.28 -37.31
N ASP A 397 12.38 29.22 -36.76
CA ASP A 397 12.68 29.75 -35.42
C ASP A 397 12.37 31.24 -35.32
N ARG A 398 12.78 32.01 -36.34
CA ARG A 398 12.40 33.42 -36.46
C ARG A 398 10.88 33.62 -36.52
N ARG A 399 10.12 32.71 -37.14
CA ARG A 399 8.64 32.80 -37.18
C ARG A 399 8.03 32.53 -35.81
N ILE A 400 8.52 31.52 -35.09
CA ILE A 400 8.06 31.20 -33.73
C ILE A 400 8.40 32.34 -32.76
N GLU A 401 9.64 32.84 -32.80
CA GLU A 401 10.08 33.95 -31.95
C GLU A 401 9.35 35.25 -32.26
N SER A 402 9.18 35.60 -33.55
CA SER A 402 8.45 36.80 -33.95
C SER A 402 6.97 36.72 -33.58
N PHE A 403 6.34 35.54 -33.71
CA PHE A 403 4.98 35.33 -33.25
C PHE A 403 4.86 35.49 -31.72
N ASN A 404 5.78 34.89 -30.95
CA ASN A 404 5.78 35.02 -29.49
C ASN A 404 5.99 36.49 -29.06
N LEU A 405 6.94 37.20 -29.68
CA LEU A 405 7.17 38.63 -29.47
C LEU A 405 5.91 39.45 -29.78
N HIS A 406 5.28 39.20 -30.92
CA HIS A 406 4.06 39.89 -31.32
C HIS A 406 2.93 39.69 -30.30
N VAL A 407 2.70 38.45 -29.86
CA VAL A 407 1.67 38.13 -28.86
C VAL A 407 1.97 38.81 -27.52
N ARG A 408 3.24 38.84 -27.11
CA ARG A 408 3.66 39.56 -25.89
C ARG A 408 3.42 41.07 -25.98
N GLU A 409 3.71 41.68 -27.12
CA GLU A 409 3.45 43.10 -27.36
C GLU A 409 1.96 43.43 -27.36
N GLN A 410 1.14 42.60 -28.02
CA GLN A 410 -0.31 42.75 -28.01
C GLN A 410 -0.90 42.59 -26.60
N ALA A 411 -0.46 41.58 -25.85
CA ALA A 411 -0.91 41.37 -24.48
C ALA A 411 -0.54 42.56 -23.56
N LYS A 412 0.68 43.11 -23.69
CA LYS A 412 1.08 44.33 -22.96
C LYS A 412 0.20 45.52 -23.32
N SER A 413 -0.12 45.70 -24.60
CA SER A 413 -1.00 46.77 -25.08
C SER A 413 -2.43 46.64 -24.51
N LEU A 414 -2.97 45.42 -24.45
CA LEU A 414 -4.29 45.15 -23.86
C LEU A 414 -4.34 45.48 -22.37
N ILE A 415 -3.33 45.06 -21.60
CA ILE A 415 -3.21 45.39 -20.17
C ILE A 415 -3.14 46.91 -19.96
N SER A 416 -2.41 47.61 -20.82
CA SER A 416 -2.31 49.08 -20.76
C SER A 416 -3.65 49.76 -21.03
N ASN A 417 -4.43 49.24 -22.00
CA ASN A 417 -5.72 49.81 -22.39
C ASN A 417 -6.79 49.65 -21.31
N ASP A 418 -6.75 48.58 -20.52
CA ASP A 418 -7.69 48.32 -19.42
C ASP A 418 -7.48 49.28 -18.24
N LEU A 419 -6.25 49.78 -18.07
CA LEU A 419 -5.92 50.80 -17.07
C LEU A 419 -6.23 52.23 -17.52
N ALA A 420 -6.77 52.42 -18.73
CA ALA A 420 -7.03 53.74 -19.26
C ALA A 420 -8.11 54.46 -18.45
N ARG A 421 -7.85 55.72 -18.13
CA ARG A 421 -8.76 56.58 -17.38
C ARG A 421 -9.19 57.76 -18.22
N SER A 422 -10.43 58.20 -18.02
CA SER A 422 -10.97 59.38 -18.69
C SER A 422 -11.05 60.51 -17.68
N GLU A 423 -10.40 61.62 -17.97
CA GLU A 423 -10.35 62.81 -17.11
C GLU A 423 -10.85 64.05 -17.85
N LYS A 424 -11.36 65.03 -17.11
CA LYS A 424 -11.83 66.30 -17.68
C LYS A 424 -10.64 67.08 -18.28
N PHE A 425 -10.82 67.57 -19.50
CA PHE A 425 -9.86 68.41 -20.20
C PHE A 425 -9.58 69.68 -19.40
N THR A 426 -8.31 69.90 -19.10
CA THR A 426 -7.84 71.11 -18.42
C THR A 426 -6.85 71.86 -19.31
N SER A 427 -5.73 71.23 -19.65
CA SER A 427 -4.65 71.88 -20.41
C SER A 427 -3.98 71.01 -21.48
N SER A 428 -4.09 69.68 -21.41
CA SER A 428 -3.45 68.75 -22.36
C SER A 428 -4.44 67.72 -22.90
N LEU A 429 -4.26 67.36 -24.17
CA LEU A 429 -5.02 66.30 -24.86
C LEU A 429 -4.53 64.89 -24.51
N LYS A 430 -3.57 64.74 -23.58
CA LYS A 430 -3.00 63.45 -23.12
C LYS A 430 -2.86 62.44 -24.28
N ASP A 431 -3.55 61.29 -24.22
CA ASP A 431 -3.50 60.25 -25.25
C ASP A 431 -4.68 60.32 -26.25
N GLY A 432 -5.53 61.35 -26.16
CA GLY A 432 -6.60 61.64 -27.10
C GLY A 432 -7.95 61.95 -26.45
N LEU A 433 -8.89 62.51 -27.24
CA LEU A 433 -10.25 62.81 -26.78
C LEU A 433 -11.05 61.52 -26.53
N ASP A 434 -11.64 61.38 -25.35
CA ASP A 434 -12.61 60.33 -25.10
C ASP A 434 -13.99 60.78 -25.59
N ILE A 435 -14.30 60.43 -26.83
CA ILE A 435 -15.55 60.81 -27.50
C ILE A 435 -16.77 60.28 -26.73
N ARG A 436 -16.70 59.06 -26.17
CA ARG A 436 -17.87 58.46 -25.49
C ARG A 436 -18.17 59.16 -24.18
N GLU A 437 -17.14 59.39 -23.36
CA GLU A 437 -17.32 60.05 -22.07
C GLU A 437 -17.63 61.54 -22.23
N THR A 438 -17.07 62.17 -23.27
CA THR A 438 -17.43 63.54 -23.68
C THR A 438 -18.89 63.64 -24.13
N LEU A 439 -19.39 62.70 -24.94
CA LEU A 439 -20.80 62.67 -25.36
C LEU A 439 -21.74 62.38 -24.19
N ARG A 440 -21.36 61.50 -23.26
CA ARG A 440 -22.14 61.20 -22.05
C ARG A 440 -22.30 62.43 -21.16
N ASN A 441 -21.26 63.24 -21.05
CA ASN A 441 -21.26 64.49 -20.27
C ASN A 441 -21.49 65.74 -21.14
N TRP A 442 -22.05 65.60 -22.35
CA TRP A 442 -22.21 66.73 -23.28
C TRP A 442 -23.01 67.90 -22.72
N HIS A 443 -23.95 67.60 -21.81
CA HIS A 443 -24.79 68.58 -21.12
C HIS A 443 -23.99 69.54 -20.23
N THR A 444 -22.81 69.14 -19.71
CA THR A 444 -21.94 70.02 -18.91
C THR A 444 -21.02 70.88 -19.78
N LYS A 445 -20.99 70.66 -21.11
CA LYS A 445 -20.07 71.28 -22.08
C LYS A 445 -18.58 71.07 -21.76
N ASP A 446 -18.27 70.05 -20.97
CA ASP A 446 -16.90 69.68 -20.64
C ASP A 446 -16.39 68.62 -21.62
N LEU A 447 -15.12 68.77 -22.03
CA LEU A 447 -14.43 67.78 -22.85
C LEU A 447 -13.70 66.79 -21.94
N TYR A 448 -13.69 65.51 -22.31
CA TYR A 448 -12.98 64.46 -21.58
C TYR A 448 -11.87 63.88 -22.45
N VAL A 449 -10.75 63.57 -21.82
CA VAL A 449 -9.52 63.12 -22.45
C VAL A 449 -9.08 61.82 -21.79
N ARG A 450 -8.60 60.89 -22.61
CA ARG A 450 -8.09 59.60 -22.17
C ARG A 450 -6.62 59.71 -21.77
N GLU A 451 -6.28 59.13 -20.63
CA GLU A 451 -4.92 58.85 -20.19
C GLU A 451 -4.74 57.33 -20.14
N VAL A 452 -3.77 56.83 -20.88
CA VAL A 452 -3.33 55.44 -20.87
C VAL A 452 -2.02 55.41 -20.08
N PRO A 453 -2.05 55.08 -18.78
CA PRO A 453 -0.83 55.02 -18.00
C PRO A 453 0.10 53.93 -18.57
N PRO A 454 1.43 54.12 -18.49
CA PRO A 454 2.37 53.10 -18.95
C PRO A 454 2.14 51.80 -18.17
N ALA A 455 2.03 50.68 -18.91
CA ALA A 455 1.83 49.37 -18.32
C ALA A 455 2.88 49.08 -17.25
N ARG A 456 2.45 48.93 -15.98
CA ARG A 456 3.32 48.52 -14.88
C ARG A 456 3.27 46.99 -14.74
N GLY A 457 4.32 46.32 -15.21
CA GLY A 457 4.50 44.87 -15.03
C GLY A 457 5.31 44.22 -16.15
N SER A 458 6.13 43.22 -15.82
CA SER A 458 6.78 42.34 -16.78
C SER A 458 5.89 41.13 -17.07
N LEU A 459 5.59 40.90 -18.35
CA LEU A 459 4.91 39.70 -18.79
C LEU A 459 5.94 38.57 -18.93
N GLU A 460 6.00 37.69 -17.92
CA GLU A 460 7.05 36.65 -17.82
C GLU A 460 6.71 35.39 -18.62
N ILE A 461 5.46 34.92 -18.55
CA ILE A 461 5.03 33.65 -19.14
C ILE A 461 3.84 33.89 -20.08
N VAL A 462 3.92 33.31 -21.28
CA VAL A 462 2.80 33.16 -22.23
C VAL A 462 2.61 31.67 -22.45
N VAL A 463 1.38 31.18 -22.25
CA VAL A 463 1.01 29.79 -22.52
C VAL A 463 0.14 29.80 -23.78
N PHE A 464 0.57 29.05 -24.80
CA PHE A 464 -0.22 28.82 -26.01
C PHE A 464 -0.99 27.50 -25.85
N LEU A 465 -2.32 27.57 -25.97
CA LEU A 465 -3.19 26.40 -26.01
C LEU A 465 -3.66 26.22 -27.45
N PHE A 466 -3.26 25.13 -28.08
CA PHE A 466 -3.68 24.78 -29.43
C PHE A 466 -4.74 23.69 -29.36
N ASP A 467 -5.85 23.86 -30.08
CA ASP A 467 -6.81 22.78 -30.30
C ASP A 467 -6.25 21.77 -31.30
N VAL A 468 -6.46 20.48 -31.02
CA VAL A 468 -6.05 19.36 -31.88
C VAL A 468 -7.31 18.69 -32.42
N PRO A 469 -7.41 18.39 -33.73
CA PRO A 469 -6.36 18.44 -34.74
C PRO A 469 -6.25 19.79 -35.43
N ALA A 470 -5.02 20.23 -35.71
CA ALA A 470 -4.77 21.33 -36.62
C ALA A 470 -5.24 20.92 -38.02
N GLU A 471 -6.21 21.63 -38.59
CA GLU A 471 -6.63 21.43 -39.97
C GLU A 471 -5.48 21.84 -40.91
N ALA A 472 -4.70 20.85 -41.35
CA ALA A 472 -3.51 21.04 -42.18
C ALA A 472 -3.79 21.73 -43.53
N ASN A 473 -5.05 21.86 -43.94
CA ASN A 473 -5.45 22.49 -45.20
C ASN A 473 -5.73 24.00 -45.09
N MET A 474 -5.66 24.59 -43.89
CA MET A 474 -6.00 26.00 -43.64
C MET A 474 -4.78 26.92 -43.44
N TYR A 475 -3.54 26.39 -43.43
CA TYR A 475 -2.32 27.13 -43.07
C TYR A 475 -1.18 26.99 -44.07
#